data_AF-A0A1H9UBX5-F1
#
_entry.id   AF-A0A1H9UBX5-F1
#
_cell.length_a   1.000
_cell.length_b   1.000
_cell.length_c   1.000
_cell.angle_alpha   90.00
_cell.angle_beta   90.00
_cell.angle_gamma   90.00
#
_symmetry.space_group_name_H-M   'P 1'
#
loop_
_entity.id
_entity.type
_entity.pdbx_description
1 polymer ?
#
loop_
_entity_poly.entity_id
_entity_poly.type
_entity_poly.pdbx_seq_one_letter_code
_entity_poly.pdbx_strand_id
1 'polypeptide(L)'
;MNQIEKFHVIKRTAGKDEQFTVIDAMSLDEADAIFLVRHEREKDTAVNKGEEFLIFESYGELEYDENNRVVLPESGEMMIHRNSL
;
A
#
# COMPACT_ATOMS: atom_id res chain seq x y z
N MET A 1 -16.49 -13.78 -14.04
CA MET A 1 -17.00 -12.79 -13.08
C MET A 1 -15.76 -12.09 -12.56
N ASN A 2 -15.64 -10.78 -12.74
CA ASN A 2 -14.54 -10.05 -12.09
C ASN A 2 -14.92 -9.95 -10.61
N GLN A 3 -14.19 -10.65 -9.76
CA GLN A 3 -14.40 -10.57 -8.32
C GLN A 3 -13.75 -9.29 -7.81
N ILE A 4 -14.43 -8.62 -6.90
CA ILE A 4 -13.85 -7.49 -6.16
C ILE A 4 -12.90 -8.09 -5.14
N GLU A 5 -11.64 -7.67 -5.21
CA GLU A 5 -10.56 -8.04 -4.32
C GLU A 5 -10.26 -6.88 -3.35
N LYS A 6 -9.55 -7.20 -2.27
CA LYS A 6 -9.11 -6.20 -1.29
C LYS A 6 -7.64 -5.94 -1.48
N PHE A 7 -7.25 -4.68 -1.43
CA PHE A 7 -5.87 -4.24 -1.51
C PHE A 7 -5.49 -3.50 -0.25
N HIS A 8 -4.45 -3.98 0.43
CA HIS A 8 -3.88 -3.29 1.59
C HIS A 8 -3.04 -2.12 1.11
N VAL A 9 -3.25 -0.96 1.72
CA VAL A 9 -2.41 0.23 1.51
C VAL A 9 -1.60 0.46 2.78
N ILE A 10 -0.29 0.28 2.68
CA ILE A 10 0.64 0.41 3.81
C ILE A 10 1.41 1.71 3.68
N LYS A 11 1.40 2.51 4.74
CA LYS A 11 2.31 3.64 4.89
C LYS A 11 3.57 3.17 5.59
N ARG A 12 4.70 3.24 4.88
CA ARG A 12 6.00 2.89 5.40
C ARG A 12 6.77 4.14 5.78
N THR A 13 7.13 4.22 7.05
CA THR A 13 7.95 5.29 7.62
C THR A 13 9.37 4.81 7.88
N ALA A 14 10.26 5.69 8.32
CA ALA A 14 11.62 5.29 8.72
C ALA A 14 11.63 4.26 9.88
N GLY A 15 10.63 4.27 10.76
CA GLY A 15 10.63 3.44 11.98
C GLY A 15 9.68 2.24 11.96
N LYS A 16 8.62 2.26 11.15
CA LYS A 16 7.58 1.23 11.13
C LYS A 16 6.71 1.29 9.88
N ASP A 17 5.95 0.24 9.66
CA ASP A 17 4.87 0.18 8.70
C ASP A 17 3.51 0.29 9.41
N GLU A 18 2.57 0.98 8.79
CA GLU A 18 1.21 1.15 9.31
C GLU A 18 0.21 0.85 8.19
N GLN A 19 -0.85 0.09 8.50
CA GLN A 19 -1.97 -0.03 7.58
C GLN A 19 -2.66 1.34 7.49
N PHE A 20 -2.60 1.96 6.32
CA PHE A 20 -3.19 3.26 6.06
C PHE A 20 -4.67 3.13 5.71
N THR A 21 -4.99 2.24 4.76
CA THR A 21 -6.37 1.92 4.38
C THR A 21 -6.46 0.56 3.69
N VAL A 22 -7.67 0.12 3.37
CA VAL A 22 -7.95 -1.01 2.48
C VAL A 22 -8.84 -0.51 1.35
N ILE A 23 -8.53 -0.92 0.13
CA ILE A 23 -9.29 -0.55 -1.07
C ILE A 23 -9.92 -1.81 -1.67
N ASP A 24 -11.22 -1.80 -1.84
CA ASP A 24 -11.94 -2.78 -2.65
C ASP A 24 -11.81 -2.37 -4.14
N ALA A 25 -11.23 -3.23 -4.98
CA ALA A 25 -11.02 -2.98 -6.41
C ALA A 25 -11.01 -4.29 -7.22
N MET A 26 -11.09 -4.20 -8.54
CA MET A 26 -11.07 -5.35 -9.45
C MET A 26 -9.64 -5.73 -9.89
N SER A 27 -8.66 -4.86 -9.64
CA SER A 27 -7.25 -5.09 -9.93
C SER A 27 -6.35 -4.15 -9.12
N LEU A 28 -5.05 -4.44 -9.10
CA LEU A 28 -4.03 -3.59 -8.48
C LEU A 28 -3.98 -2.19 -9.13
N ASP A 29 -4.08 -2.09 -10.45
CA ASP A 29 -4.12 -0.81 -11.17
C ASP A 29 -5.32 0.04 -10.76
N GLU A 30 -6.49 -0.58 -10.58
CA GLU A 30 -7.68 0.14 -10.12
C GLU A 30 -7.54 0.56 -8.65
N ALA A 31 -6.99 -0.30 -7.79
CA ALA A 31 -6.69 0.07 -6.41
C ALA A 31 -5.72 1.25 -6.33
N ASP A 32 -4.69 1.26 -7.18
CA ASP A 32 -3.74 2.36 -7.32
C ASP A 32 -4.40 3.66 -7.76
N ALA A 33 -5.21 3.60 -8.82
CA ALA A 33 -5.95 4.77 -9.32
C ALA A 33 -6.91 5.33 -8.25
N ILE A 34 -7.61 4.46 -7.51
CA ILE A 34 -8.48 4.87 -6.40
C ILE A 34 -7.66 5.52 -5.28
N PHE A 35 -6.52 4.94 -4.92
CA PHE A 35 -5.61 5.50 -3.91
C PHE A 35 -5.14 6.89 -4.33
N LEU A 36 -4.66 7.06 -5.56
CA LEU A 36 -4.19 8.33 -6.10
C LEU A 36 -5.28 9.40 -6.06
N VAL A 37 -6.50 9.08 -6.47
CA VAL A 37 -7.61 10.06 -6.47
C VAL A 37 -8.03 10.45 -5.04
N ARG A 38 -8.06 9.49 -4.11
CA ARG A 38 -8.58 9.73 -2.76
C ARG A 38 -7.54 10.31 -1.79
N HIS A 39 -6.26 10.02 -2.02
CA HIS A 39 -5.19 10.25 -1.05
C HIS A 39 -3.95 10.91 -1.67
N GLU A 40 -4.12 11.66 -2.77
CA GLU A 40 -3.04 12.38 -3.46
C GLU A 40 -2.20 13.24 -2.49
N ARG A 41 -2.86 13.99 -1.61
CA ARG A 41 -2.20 14.90 -0.67
C ARG A 41 -1.37 14.14 0.38
N GLU A 42 -1.92 13.06 0.91
CA GLU A 42 -1.24 12.20 1.88
C GLU A 42 -0.04 11.52 1.24
N LYS A 43 -0.21 11.00 0.01
CA LYS A 43 0.89 10.47 -0.81
C LYS A 43 1.98 11.50 -0.98
N ASP A 44 1.67 12.69 -1.51
CA ASP A 44 2.66 13.73 -1.77
C ASP A 44 3.38 14.18 -0.49
N THR A 45 2.63 14.34 0.61
CA THR A 45 3.22 14.71 1.90
C THR A 45 4.17 13.65 2.43
N ALA A 46 3.80 12.37 2.33
CA ALA A 46 4.62 11.25 2.79
C ALA A 46 5.89 11.11 1.92
N VAL A 47 5.72 11.13 0.59
CA VAL A 47 6.81 11.03 -0.38
C VAL A 47 7.84 12.16 -0.19
N ASN A 48 7.38 13.39 0.05
CA ASN A 48 8.26 14.53 0.33
C ASN A 48 9.03 14.42 1.67
N LYS A 49 8.55 13.57 2.60
CA LYS A 49 9.23 13.26 3.86
C LYS A 49 10.15 12.04 3.77
N GLY A 50 10.26 11.41 2.60
CA GLY A 50 11.00 10.16 2.42
C GLY A 50 10.25 8.93 2.94
N GLU A 51 8.94 9.03 3.16
CA GLU A 51 8.07 7.90 3.46
C GLU A 51 7.53 7.32 2.13
N GLU A 52 7.06 6.08 2.16
CA GLU A 52 6.51 5.41 0.97
C GLU A 52 5.15 4.78 1.24
N PHE A 53 4.37 4.59 0.18
CA PHE A 53 3.15 3.79 0.20
C PHE A 53 3.33 2.52 -0.61
N LEU A 54 2.86 1.40 -0.06
CA LEU A 54 2.86 0.09 -0.69
C LEU A 54 1.41 -0.35 -0.88
N ILE A 55 1.05 -0.81 -2.08
CA ILE A 55 -0.29 -1.31 -2.37
C ILE A 55 -0.17 -2.71 -2.96
N PHE A 56 -0.82 -3.68 -2.35
CA PHE A 56 -0.79 -5.09 -2.78
C PHE A 56 -2.07 -5.83 -2.37
N GLU A 57 -2.35 -6.94 -3.05
CA GLU A 57 -3.54 -7.75 -2.81
C GLU A 57 -3.54 -8.35 -1.39
N SER A 58 -4.72 -8.37 -0.78
CA SER A 58 -4.95 -8.90 0.56
C SER A 58 -5.14 -10.41 0.53
N TYR A 59 -4.09 -11.15 0.89
CA TYR A 59 -4.15 -12.60 1.08
C TYR A 59 -4.59 -13.02 2.50
N GLY A 60 -5.10 -12.07 3.30
CA GLY A 60 -5.48 -12.30 4.69
C GLY A 60 -5.19 -11.10 5.60
N GLU A 61 -5.11 -11.39 6.90
CA GLU A 61 -4.66 -10.41 7.90
C GLU A 61 -3.19 -10.03 7.67
N LEU A 62 -2.83 -8.79 7.99
CA LEU A 62 -1.45 -8.35 7.90
C LEU A 62 -0.62 -8.95 9.04
N GLU A 63 0.51 -9.52 8.68
CA GLU A 63 1.53 -9.92 9.64
C GLU A 63 2.65 -8.88 9.70
N TYR A 64 3.21 -8.70 10.88
CA TYR A 64 4.30 -7.76 11.13
C TYR A 64 5.49 -8.49 11.74
N ASP A 65 6.69 -8.11 11.31
CA ASP A 65 7.94 -8.61 11.87
C ASP A 65 8.30 -7.92 13.19
N GLU A 66 9.44 -8.31 13.78
CA GLU A 66 9.96 -7.74 15.03
C GLU A 66 10.26 -6.23 14.97
N ASN A 67 10.39 -5.67 13.75
CA ASN A 67 10.63 -4.25 13.50
C ASN A 67 9.34 -3.48 13.17
N ASN A 68 8.16 -4.09 13.36
CA ASN A 68 6.87 -3.58 12.91
C ASN A 68 6.85 -3.25 11.41
N ARG A 69 7.53 -4.06 10.59
CA ARG A 69 7.40 -4.02 9.12
C ARG A 69 6.39 -5.04 8.70
N VAL A 70 5.58 -4.70 7.71
CA VAL A 70 4.65 -5.66 7.12
C VAL A 70 5.47 -6.75 6.45
N VAL A 71 5.15 -8.00 6.78
CA VAL A 71 5.66 -9.17 6.06
C VAL A 71 5.00 -9.16 4.68
N LEU A 72 5.76 -8.75 3.67
CA LEU A 72 5.25 -8.64 2.31
C LEU A 72 4.95 -10.03 1.73
N PRO A 73 3.92 -10.15 0.87
CA PRO A 73 3.63 -11.42 0.22
C PRO A 73 4.81 -11.90 -0.62
N GLU A 74 5.09 -13.21 -0.60
CA GLU A 74 6.20 -13.82 -1.35
C GLU A 74 5.99 -13.78 -2.87
N SER A 75 4.74 -13.60 -3.31
CA SER A 75 4.33 -13.56 -4.71
C SER A 75 3.22 -12.53 -4.91
N GLY A 76 3.14 -11.98 -6.11
CA GLY A 76 2.14 -10.99 -6.48
C GLY A 76 2.77 -9.66 -6.89
N GLU A 77 1.99 -8.83 -7.56
CA GLU A 77 2.41 -7.48 -7.94
C GLU A 77 2.17 -6.50 -6.78
N MET A 78 2.97 -5.45 -6.74
CA MET A 78 2.86 -4.39 -5.74
C MET A 78 3.15 -3.03 -6.39
N MET A 79 2.32 -2.05 -6.10
CA MET A 79 2.60 -0.65 -6.44
C MET A 79 3.35 0.04 -5.30
N ILE A 80 4.34 0.85 -5.64
CA ILE A 80 5.15 1.60 -4.68
C ILE A 80 5.13 3.08 -5.06
N HIS A 81 4.66 3.92 -4.14
CA HIS A 81 4.79 5.37 -4.23
C HIS A 81 5.86 5.87 -3.28
N ARG A 82 7.00 6.28 -3.84
CA ARG A 82 8.13 6.85 -3.11
C ARG A 82 8.80 7.92 -3.96
N ASN A 83 9.68 8.72 -3.36
CA ASN A 83 10.42 9.72 -4.13
C ASN A 83 11.51 9.00 -4.93
N SER A 84 11.43 9.03 -6.25
CA SER A 84 12.50 8.56 -7.12
C SER A 84 13.55 9.67 -7.17
N LEU A 85 14.66 9.47 -6.45
CA LEU A 85 15.85 10.32 -6.55
C LEU A 85 16.39 10.36 -7.99
#